data_AF-A0A3T0RMJ3-F1
#
_entry.id   AF-A0A3T0RMJ3-F1
#
_cell.length_a   1.000
_cell.length_b   1.000
_cell.length_c   1.000
_cell.angle_alpha   90.00
_cell.angle_beta   90.00
_cell.angle_gamma   90.00
#
_symmetry.space_group_name_H-M   'P 1'
#
loop_
_entity.id
_entity.type
_entity.pdbx_description
1 polymer ?
#
loop_
_entity_poly.entity_id
_entity_poly.type
_entity_poly.pdbx_seq_one_letter_code
_entity_poly.pdbx_strand_id
1 'polypeptide(L)'
;MNKLFVIFGLIFSTHVFAAQKTADAVITAVDTKEIVLTVKKGFHFNDKAPATAVFDNLEAKFKPTVKTEQKLTFKVVEKTKKAKLNYYVCDDAKTVCEPHDQEVALDTKRAATDAAPYDRAVASEATTKKYDKITLLKFSAPWCPACIRLKSETMNKPQVQALLKKVNFQEINIDLVENEKLSDEYGVKAIPTVILVNEQGEEIKRWLDYQPANSFAPELQAALKETQSINQLVAKAEAGDEKASTTLGYNSYSKMLWKDAAKWFSFSKGAKELNYKLASEISLAQDDLGDSAESKKAYQTALEKGFTLSSSTLDQMRWKLDYLEQLKEQERPIETDAIKALQFQLSEIKNNKDLKGLFAKSTVGDTENFEKAEILDMTARLFKITGDKENTKKAQVELASAVDKVKLSTKLPGQMISAIWYYGQAGTPEKSEPLLKQLIKANPKSYVYYQRYASYLTKQKRNEEALTQANLALEFKEGNEPQLSLAKVKILKELGKKDEAIALIDSTLKLTEVHPTKYKRTQTALTDLKKTLTTATK
;
A
#
# COMPACT_ATOMS: atom_id res chain seq x y z
N MET A 1 7.35 52.72 -55.42
CA MET A 1 8.04 52.69 -54.10
C MET A 1 7.72 51.36 -53.44
N ASN A 2 8.60 50.37 -53.59
CA ASN A 2 8.41 49.00 -53.14
C ASN A 2 8.77 48.87 -51.65
N LYS A 3 7.86 48.31 -50.86
CA LYS A 3 8.10 47.92 -49.46
C LYS A 3 8.98 46.66 -49.44
N LEU A 4 10.17 46.81 -48.88
CA LEU A 4 11.12 45.74 -48.58
C LEU A 4 10.73 45.11 -47.23
N PHE A 5 10.48 43.80 -47.21
CA PHE A 5 10.31 43.03 -45.98
C PHE A 5 11.67 42.88 -45.29
N VAL A 6 11.79 43.36 -44.05
CA VAL A 6 12.93 43.09 -43.16
C VAL A 6 12.48 42.08 -42.10
N ILE A 7 13.12 40.91 -42.10
CA ILE A 7 12.95 39.85 -41.12
C ILE A 7 13.59 40.32 -39.81
N PHE A 8 12.79 40.51 -38.76
CA PHE A 8 13.30 40.66 -37.39
C PHE A 8 13.48 39.26 -36.80
N GLY A 9 14.74 38.84 -36.64
CA GLY A 9 15.09 37.68 -35.84
C GLY A 9 14.85 37.97 -34.36
N LEU A 10 13.81 37.37 -33.80
CA LEU A 10 13.60 37.30 -32.35
C LEU A 10 14.63 36.33 -31.75
N ILE A 11 15.65 36.88 -31.10
CA ILE A 11 16.53 36.12 -30.22
C ILE A 11 15.70 35.74 -28.99
N PHE A 12 15.20 34.49 -28.96
CA PHE A 12 14.72 33.87 -27.74
C PHE A 12 15.94 33.57 -26.86
N SER A 13 16.12 34.33 -25.78
CA SER A 13 17.01 33.97 -24.69
C SER A 13 16.41 32.79 -23.93
N THR A 14 16.79 31.59 -24.33
CA THR A 14 16.51 30.35 -23.60
C THR A 14 17.24 30.40 -22.26
N HIS A 15 16.51 30.71 -21.19
CA HIS A 15 16.98 30.41 -19.84
C HIS A 15 16.85 28.89 -19.64
N VAL A 16 17.87 28.16 -20.04
CA VAL A 16 18.09 26.80 -19.55
C VAL A 16 18.44 26.97 -18.07
N PHE A 17 17.47 26.73 -17.18
CA PHE A 17 17.77 26.53 -15.76
C PHE A 17 18.58 25.23 -15.67
N ALA A 18 19.90 25.33 -15.67
CA ALA A 18 20.75 24.23 -15.26
C ALA A 18 20.36 23.87 -13.81
N ALA A 19 20.08 22.59 -13.55
CA ALA A 19 19.78 22.13 -12.20
C ALA A 19 20.97 22.49 -11.28
N GLN A 20 20.70 23.21 -10.19
CA GLN A 20 21.72 23.57 -9.20
C GLN A 20 22.37 22.29 -8.67
N LYS A 21 23.71 22.22 -8.66
CA LYS A 21 24.46 21.03 -8.22
C LYS A 21 24.15 20.69 -6.76
N THR A 22 23.73 21.69 -5.99
CA THR A 22 23.44 21.60 -4.56
C THR A 22 21.94 21.56 -4.22
N ALA A 23 21.04 21.46 -5.22
CA ALA A 23 19.57 21.58 -5.03
C ALA A 23 18.99 20.67 -3.93
N ASP A 24 19.55 19.47 -3.75
CA ASP A 24 19.13 18.48 -2.74
C ASP A 24 20.16 18.24 -1.65
N ALA A 25 21.16 19.12 -1.49
CA ALA A 25 22.29 18.91 -0.60
C ALA A 25 21.94 19.09 0.89
N VAL A 26 20.80 19.70 1.21
CA VAL A 26 20.45 20.15 2.56
C VAL A 26 19.22 19.43 3.09
N ILE A 27 19.29 19.01 4.34
CA ILE A 27 18.21 18.41 5.12
C ILE A 27 17.76 19.43 6.16
N THR A 28 16.46 19.70 6.23
CA THR A 28 15.87 20.69 7.14
C THR A 28 14.97 20.01 8.16
N ALA A 29 15.17 20.31 9.44
CA ALA A 29 14.31 19.91 10.54
C ALA A 29 13.80 21.16 11.26
N VAL A 30 12.49 21.20 11.55
CA VAL A 30 11.85 22.32 12.24
C VAL A 30 11.09 21.78 13.45
N ASP A 31 11.29 22.41 14.61
CA ASP A 31 10.44 22.21 15.78
C ASP A 31 9.94 23.56 16.34
N THR A 32 9.23 23.53 17.48
CA THR A 32 8.66 24.73 18.12
C THR A 32 9.68 25.80 18.51
N LYS A 33 10.97 25.47 18.61
CA LYS A 33 12.02 26.31 19.18
C LYS A 33 13.16 26.56 18.20
N GLU A 34 13.45 25.64 17.29
CA GLU A 34 14.61 25.72 16.40
C GLU A 34 14.32 25.23 14.96
N ILE A 35 15.02 25.83 14.01
CA ILE A 35 15.17 25.36 12.63
C ILE A 35 16.60 24.86 12.49
N VAL A 36 16.79 23.59 12.16
CA VAL A 36 18.10 22.94 12.01
C VAL A 36 18.30 22.52 10.56
N LEU A 37 19.39 22.99 9.95
CA LEU A 37 19.83 22.56 8.63
C LEU A 37 21.09 21.70 8.76
N THR A 38 21.15 20.58 8.06
CA THR A 38 22.33 19.74 7.91
C THR A 38 22.60 19.46 6.43
N VAL A 39 23.82 19.10 6.08
CA VAL A 39 24.22 18.79 4.69
C VAL A 39 24.47 17.30 4.49
N LYS A 40 24.20 16.80 3.28
CA LYS A 40 24.53 15.44 2.86
C LYS A 40 26.04 15.31 2.62
N LYS A 41 26.57 14.09 2.75
CA LYS A 41 27.97 13.77 2.44
C LYS A 41 28.35 14.24 1.03
N GLY A 42 29.49 14.91 0.89
CA GLY A 42 29.94 15.52 -0.37
C GLY A 42 29.67 17.02 -0.48
N PHE A 43 29.00 17.61 0.53
CA PHE A 43 28.67 19.03 0.60
C PHE A 43 28.94 19.61 1.99
N HIS A 44 29.15 20.93 2.04
CA HIS A 44 29.25 21.70 3.27
C HIS A 44 28.56 23.06 3.15
N PHE A 45 28.09 23.59 4.28
CA PHE A 45 27.71 25.00 4.36
C PHE A 45 28.96 25.87 4.29
N ASN A 46 28.84 27.02 3.62
CA ASN A 46 29.90 28.02 3.65
C ASN A 46 29.90 28.75 5.01
N ASP A 47 30.82 28.36 5.90
CA ASP A 47 30.93 28.93 7.24
C ASP A 47 31.37 30.41 7.24
N LYS A 48 31.89 30.93 6.12
CA LYS A 48 32.28 32.34 5.94
C LYS A 48 31.18 33.20 5.31
N ALA A 49 30.31 32.63 4.47
CA ALA A 49 29.23 33.35 3.80
C ALA A 49 28.05 33.66 4.75
N PRO A 50 27.28 34.74 4.58
CA PRO A 50 26.15 35.02 5.44
C PRO A 50 25.10 33.91 5.38
N ALA A 51 24.47 33.64 6.54
CA ALA A 51 23.29 32.80 6.64
C ALA A 51 22.27 33.53 7.49
N THR A 52 21.02 33.63 7.04
CA THR A 52 19.98 34.43 7.70
C THR A 52 18.62 33.76 7.63
N ALA A 53 17.81 33.96 8.67
CA ALA A 53 16.37 33.68 8.66
C ALA A 53 15.59 35.00 8.78
N VAL A 54 14.54 35.17 7.98
CA VAL A 54 13.55 36.23 8.12
C VAL A 54 12.22 35.58 8.47
N PHE A 55 11.69 35.86 9.65
CA PHE A 55 10.42 35.31 10.10
C PHE A 55 9.29 36.25 9.68
N ASP A 56 8.14 35.69 9.28
CA ASP A 56 7.03 36.42 8.67
C ASP A 56 6.82 37.88 9.12
N ASN A 57 6.14 38.16 10.22
CA ASN A 57 5.78 39.53 10.64
C ASN A 57 6.98 40.35 11.17
N LEU A 58 8.21 39.99 10.80
CA LEU A 58 9.46 40.60 11.23
C LEU A 58 10.35 40.87 10.01
N GLU A 59 10.64 42.13 9.72
CA GLU A 59 11.58 42.50 8.65
C GLU A 59 13.06 42.23 9.03
N ALA A 60 13.33 41.94 10.30
CA ALA A 60 14.67 41.71 10.82
C ALA A 60 15.27 40.38 10.31
N LYS A 61 16.56 40.43 9.92
CA LYS A 61 17.35 39.23 9.57
C LYS A 61 18.01 38.65 10.81
N PHE A 62 17.67 37.40 11.13
CA PHE A 62 18.22 36.66 12.27
C PHE A 62 19.40 35.79 11.81
N LYS A 63 20.51 35.83 12.56
CA LYS A 63 21.66 34.96 12.32
C LYS A 63 21.43 33.59 12.98
N PRO A 64 22.07 32.52 12.46
CA PRO A 64 22.00 31.23 13.11
C PRO A 64 22.70 31.25 14.48
N THR A 65 22.15 30.53 15.45
CA THR A 65 22.77 30.24 16.75
C THR A 65 23.88 29.20 16.66
N VAL A 66 23.83 28.30 15.67
CA VAL A 66 24.91 27.37 15.33
C VAL A 66 25.25 27.55 13.86
N LYS A 67 26.52 27.77 13.54
CA LYS A 67 27.00 27.86 12.16
C LYS A 67 28.32 27.12 12.03
N THR A 68 28.27 25.96 11.38
CA THR A 68 29.43 25.15 11.03
C THR A 68 29.30 24.70 9.58
N GLU A 69 30.38 24.13 9.04
CA GLU A 69 30.35 23.52 7.70
C GLU A 69 29.32 22.38 7.57
N GLN A 70 28.86 21.80 8.67
CA GLN A 70 27.94 20.65 8.66
C GLN A 70 26.53 20.97 9.19
N LYS A 71 26.35 22.11 9.87
CA LYS A 71 25.10 22.43 10.56
C LYS A 71 24.84 23.93 10.64
N LEU A 72 23.61 24.32 10.34
CA LEU A 72 23.04 25.61 10.72
C LEU A 72 21.89 25.40 11.72
N THR A 73 21.75 26.31 12.68
CA THR A 73 20.59 26.31 13.58
C THR A 73 20.09 27.72 13.78
N PHE A 74 18.80 27.97 13.62
CA PHE A 74 18.15 29.25 13.88
C PHE A 74 17.12 29.06 15.00
N LYS A 75 17.07 29.99 15.95
CA LYS A 75 15.98 30.00 16.94
C LYS A 75 14.70 30.51 16.29
N VAL A 76 13.61 29.79 16.50
CA VAL A 76 12.27 30.19 16.09
C VAL A 76 11.78 31.30 17.00
N VAL A 77 11.25 32.37 16.40
CA VAL A 77 10.63 33.45 17.15
C VAL A 77 9.18 33.10 17.47
N GLU A 78 8.76 33.28 18.72
CA GLU A 78 7.39 32.98 19.15
C GLU A 78 6.35 33.71 18.28
N LYS A 79 5.21 33.06 18.05
CA LYS A 79 4.07 33.58 17.27
C LYS A 79 4.34 33.84 15.78
N THR A 80 5.45 33.33 15.24
CA THR A 80 5.74 33.35 13.79
C THR A 80 5.29 32.02 13.15
N LYS A 81 4.79 32.08 11.91
CA LYS A 81 4.24 30.93 11.18
C LYS A 81 5.14 30.45 10.06
N LYS A 82 6.04 31.30 9.56
CA LYS A 82 6.96 31.00 8.48
C LYS A 82 8.32 31.64 8.70
N ALA A 83 9.37 31.02 8.19
CA ALA A 83 10.69 31.63 8.04
C ALA A 83 11.22 31.46 6.61
N LYS A 84 11.81 32.52 6.07
CA LYS A 84 12.59 32.49 4.84
C LYS A 84 14.07 32.45 5.19
N LEU A 85 14.72 31.37 4.84
CA LEU A 85 16.14 31.09 5.06
C LEU A 85 16.93 31.46 3.81
N ASN A 86 18.08 32.09 4.01
CA ASN A 86 19.09 32.33 2.99
C ASN A 86 20.43 31.81 3.52
N TYR A 87 21.11 30.95 2.76
CA TYR A 87 22.41 30.38 3.12
C TYR A 87 23.16 29.92 1.87
N TYR A 88 24.40 29.47 2.02
CA TYR A 88 25.24 29.01 0.91
C TYR A 88 25.70 27.59 1.14
N VAL A 89 25.62 26.77 0.10
CA VAL A 89 26.08 25.37 0.11
C VAL A 89 27.15 25.21 -0.96
N CYS A 90 28.26 24.58 -0.57
CA CYS A 90 29.36 24.27 -1.44
C CYS A 90 29.49 22.75 -1.59
N ASP A 91 30.07 22.29 -2.70
CA ASP A 91 30.59 20.93 -2.77
C ASP A 91 31.91 20.80 -1.99
N ASP A 92 32.25 19.62 -1.50
CA ASP A 92 33.46 19.41 -0.68
C ASP A 92 34.76 19.67 -1.45
N ALA A 93 34.71 19.57 -2.77
CA ALA A 93 35.81 19.96 -3.65
C ALA A 93 36.00 21.48 -3.75
N LYS A 94 35.10 22.28 -3.15
CA LYS A 94 35.07 23.75 -3.17
C LYS A 94 35.11 24.35 -4.58
N THR A 95 34.56 23.61 -5.55
CA THR A 95 34.53 24.02 -6.96
C THR A 95 33.29 24.85 -7.27
N VAL A 96 32.21 24.67 -6.50
CA VAL A 96 30.94 25.38 -6.68
C VAL A 96 30.35 25.69 -5.30
N CYS A 97 29.96 26.95 -5.10
CA CYS A 97 29.19 27.40 -3.93
C CYS A 97 27.95 28.17 -4.41
N GLU A 98 26.77 27.64 -4.14
CA GLU A 98 25.51 28.17 -4.64
C GLU A 98 24.69 28.78 -3.48
N PRO A 99 24.00 29.92 -3.71
CA PRO A 99 23.04 30.45 -2.74
C PRO A 99 21.77 29.60 -2.74
N HIS A 100 21.20 29.44 -1.55
CA HIS A 100 19.94 28.74 -1.31
C HIS A 100 18.97 29.70 -0.64
N ASP A 101 17.76 29.74 -1.18
CA ASP A 101 16.62 30.43 -0.60
C ASP A 101 15.54 29.39 -0.32
N GLN A 102 15.18 29.21 0.95
CA GLN A 102 14.23 28.19 1.39
C GLN A 102 13.17 28.80 2.33
N GLU A 103 11.88 28.56 2.05
CA GLU A 103 10.80 28.90 2.98
C GLU A 103 10.43 27.67 3.83
N VAL A 104 10.29 27.86 5.14
CA VAL A 104 9.89 26.82 6.10
C VAL A 104 8.67 27.26 6.92
N ALA A 105 7.71 26.35 7.13
CA ALA A 105 6.56 26.58 7.99
C ALA A 105 6.88 26.23 9.46
N LEU A 106 6.39 27.04 10.41
CA LEU A 106 6.73 26.98 11.85
C LEU A 106 5.54 26.63 12.74
N ASP A 107 4.32 26.59 12.20
CA ASP A 107 3.12 26.27 12.97
C ASP A 107 3.07 24.77 13.30
N THR A 108 3.19 24.46 14.59
CA THR A 108 3.14 23.10 15.13
C THR A 108 1.70 22.63 15.34
N LYS A 109 0.97 22.61 14.23
CA LYS A 109 0.03 21.54 13.90
C LYS A 109 0.31 21.08 12.47
N ARG A 110 1.36 20.26 12.34
CA ARG A 110 1.65 19.39 11.19
C ARG A 110 1.56 20.12 9.83
N ALA A 111 2.54 20.95 9.53
CA ALA A 111 2.92 21.23 8.14
C ALA A 111 4.01 20.24 7.72
N ALA A 112 3.57 19.05 7.30
CA ALA A 112 4.31 18.22 6.37
C ALA A 112 3.89 18.63 4.96
N THR A 113 4.73 19.42 4.30
CA THR A 113 4.79 19.72 2.85
C THR A 113 6.23 20.22 2.63
N ASP A 114 7.17 19.57 1.94
CA ASP A 114 7.11 18.60 0.84
C ASP A 114 8.18 17.50 1.00
N ALA A 115 7.95 16.59 1.94
CA ALA A 115 8.50 15.24 1.89
C ALA A 115 7.48 14.33 2.58
N ALA A 116 7.00 13.33 1.85
CA ALA A 116 6.07 12.33 2.34
C ALA A 116 6.52 11.77 3.71
N PRO A 117 5.61 11.49 4.66
CA PRO A 117 5.96 10.91 5.95
C PRO A 117 6.29 9.42 5.77
N TYR A 118 7.51 9.13 5.29
CA TYR A 118 8.12 7.80 5.28
C TYR A 118 9.59 7.79 5.76
N ASP A 119 10.17 8.92 6.16
CA ASP A 119 11.55 8.99 6.69
C ASP A 119 11.59 8.95 8.23
N ARG A 120 11.02 7.90 8.81
CA ARG A 120 11.65 7.30 10.01
C ARG A 120 12.11 5.92 9.63
N ALA A 121 13.42 5.85 9.39
CA ALA A 121 14.19 4.62 9.42
C ALA A 121 13.69 3.74 10.57
N VAL A 122 13.25 2.53 10.23
CA VAL A 122 13.08 1.23 10.93
C VAL A 122 13.04 1.13 12.47
N ALA A 123 13.35 2.16 13.25
CA ALA A 123 13.01 2.27 14.65
C ALA A 123 11.49 2.42 14.80
N SER A 124 10.77 1.31 14.95
CA SER A 124 9.49 1.40 15.68
C SER A 124 9.85 1.94 17.05
N GLU A 125 9.32 3.12 17.42
CA GLU A 125 9.36 3.56 18.81
C GLU A 125 8.93 2.36 19.67
N ALA A 126 9.72 2.01 20.68
CA ALA A 126 9.46 0.84 21.51
C ALA A 126 8.01 0.91 22.00
N THR A 127 7.24 -0.17 21.79
CA THR A 127 5.84 -0.15 22.16
C THR A 127 5.70 0.08 23.65
N THR A 128 4.70 0.87 24.07
CA THR A 128 4.48 1.12 25.50
C THR A 128 3.99 -0.14 26.24
N LYS A 129 3.50 -1.13 25.49
CA LYS A 129 2.99 -2.40 25.99
C LYS A 129 4.11 -3.41 26.22
N LYS A 130 4.30 -3.81 27.48
CA LYS A 130 5.13 -4.95 27.86
C LYS A 130 4.32 -6.24 27.85
N TYR A 131 5.00 -7.36 27.66
CA TYR A 131 4.42 -8.70 27.64
C TYR A 131 5.17 -9.61 28.61
N ASP A 132 4.45 -10.54 29.23
CA ASP A 132 5.02 -11.46 30.23
C ASP A 132 5.95 -12.53 29.64
N LYS A 133 5.87 -12.74 28.32
CA LYS A 133 6.72 -13.62 27.52
C LYS A 133 6.64 -13.19 26.06
N ILE A 134 7.50 -13.78 25.23
CA ILE A 134 7.44 -13.62 23.76
C ILE A 134 6.01 -13.81 23.24
N THR A 135 5.54 -12.83 22.46
CA THR A 135 4.14 -12.74 22.04
C THR A 135 4.05 -12.73 20.52
N LEU A 136 3.12 -13.51 19.98
CA LEU A 136 2.75 -13.50 18.57
C LEU A 136 1.40 -12.82 18.42
N LEU A 137 1.42 -11.61 17.86
CA LEU A 137 0.25 -10.79 17.57
C LEU A 137 -0.23 -11.06 16.15
N LYS A 138 -1.52 -11.35 15.96
CA LYS A 138 -2.16 -11.49 14.65
C LYS A 138 -3.22 -10.40 14.48
N PHE A 139 -2.86 -9.31 13.81
CA PHE A 139 -3.79 -8.28 13.39
C PHE A 139 -4.60 -8.76 12.19
N SER A 140 -5.91 -8.74 12.33
CA SER A 140 -6.83 -9.44 11.45
C SER A 140 -8.19 -8.75 11.39
N ALA A 141 -9.03 -9.19 10.45
CA ALA A 141 -10.43 -8.85 10.40
C ALA A 141 -11.24 -10.01 9.81
N PRO A 142 -12.48 -10.23 10.26
CA PRO A 142 -13.32 -11.35 9.83
C PRO A 142 -13.66 -11.27 8.32
N TRP A 143 -13.76 -10.07 7.76
CA TRP A 143 -14.13 -9.85 6.36
C TRP A 143 -13.00 -10.08 5.36
N CYS A 144 -11.75 -10.06 5.83
CA CYS A 144 -10.57 -10.09 4.98
C CYS A 144 -10.29 -11.52 4.45
N PRO A 145 -10.29 -11.74 3.12
CA PRO A 145 -10.06 -13.07 2.54
C PRO A 145 -8.74 -13.71 3.00
N ALA A 146 -7.63 -12.97 2.96
CA ALA A 146 -6.33 -13.47 3.39
C ALA A 146 -6.29 -13.80 4.89
N CYS A 147 -7.01 -13.05 5.74
CA CYS A 147 -7.15 -13.35 7.16
C CYS A 147 -7.87 -14.69 7.39
N ILE A 148 -8.95 -14.91 6.66
CA ILE A 148 -9.71 -16.16 6.70
C ILE A 148 -8.81 -17.33 6.28
N ARG A 149 -8.07 -17.19 5.18
CA ARG A 149 -7.09 -18.18 4.71
C ARG A 149 -6.03 -18.46 5.76
N LEU A 150 -5.37 -17.43 6.28
CA LEU A 150 -4.34 -17.58 7.31
C LEU A 150 -4.88 -18.34 8.53
N LYS A 151 -6.12 -18.08 8.94
CA LYS A 151 -6.76 -18.82 10.04
C LYS A 151 -6.98 -20.30 9.69
N SER A 152 -7.66 -20.61 8.58
CA SER A 152 -8.07 -21.98 8.24
C SER A 152 -6.96 -22.85 7.65
N GLU A 153 -6.09 -22.26 6.83
CA GLU A 153 -5.07 -22.95 6.04
C GLU A 153 -3.71 -22.99 6.75
N THR A 154 -3.45 -22.08 7.69
CA THR A 154 -2.14 -21.97 8.37
C THR A 154 -2.24 -22.16 9.87
N MET A 155 -2.92 -21.25 10.57
CA MET A 155 -2.92 -21.22 12.03
C MET A 155 -3.50 -22.50 12.63
N ASN A 156 -4.50 -23.11 11.99
CA ASN A 156 -5.13 -24.36 12.45
C ASN A 156 -4.32 -25.63 12.15
N LYS A 157 -3.17 -25.53 11.47
CA LYS A 157 -2.37 -26.73 11.13
C LYS A 157 -1.56 -27.22 12.34
N PRO A 158 -1.42 -28.55 12.54
CA PRO A 158 -0.74 -29.11 13.71
C PRO A 158 0.67 -28.55 13.96
N GLN A 159 1.46 -28.37 12.89
CA GLN A 159 2.82 -27.84 12.99
C GLN A 159 2.86 -26.38 13.48
N VAL A 160 1.86 -25.57 13.15
CA VAL A 160 1.76 -24.19 13.62
C VAL A 160 1.21 -24.16 15.05
N GLN A 161 0.18 -24.94 15.33
CA GLN A 161 -0.40 -25.08 16.68
C GLN A 161 0.63 -25.50 17.73
N ALA A 162 1.57 -26.38 17.37
CA ALA A 162 2.67 -26.76 18.26
C ALA A 162 3.59 -25.58 18.64
N LEU A 163 3.79 -24.62 17.73
CA LEU A 163 4.58 -23.41 17.97
C LEU A 163 3.79 -22.35 18.73
N LEU A 164 2.48 -22.21 18.46
CA LEU A 164 1.61 -21.27 19.18
C LEU A 164 1.57 -21.54 20.69
N LYS A 165 1.70 -22.80 21.11
CA LYS A 165 1.81 -23.17 22.54
C LYS A 165 3.08 -22.65 23.23
N LYS A 166 4.12 -22.30 22.46
CA LYS A 166 5.40 -21.80 22.98
C LYS A 166 5.40 -20.28 23.20
N VAL A 167 4.41 -19.57 22.68
CA VAL A 167 4.30 -18.11 22.75
C VAL A 167 3.04 -17.70 23.49
N ASN A 168 2.90 -16.40 23.78
CA ASN A 168 1.59 -15.82 24.03
C ASN A 168 0.97 -15.47 22.66
N PHE A 169 -0.12 -16.12 22.27
CA PHE A 169 -0.77 -15.85 20.98
C PHE A 169 -1.99 -14.95 21.18
N GLN A 170 -2.02 -13.81 20.49
CA GLN A 170 -3.14 -12.86 20.53
C GLN A 170 -3.66 -12.58 19.13
N GLU A 171 -4.98 -12.71 18.94
CA GLU A 171 -5.68 -12.29 17.73
C GLU A 171 -6.32 -10.93 17.98
N ILE A 172 -6.02 -9.95 17.11
CA ILE A 172 -6.44 -8.57 17.24
C ILE A 172 -7.35 -8.23 16.06
N ASN A 173 -8.61 -7.92 16.32
CA ASN A 173 -9.52 -7.42 15.30
C ASN A 173 -9.30 -5.91 15.11
N ILE A 174 -8.77 -5.52 13.95
CA ILE A 174 -8.47 -4.11 13.64
C ILE A 174 -9.73 -3.25 13.47
N ASP A 175 -10.90 -3.87 13.27
CA ASP A 175 -12.17 -3.15 13.16
C ASP A 175 -12.75 -2.79 14.52
N LEU A 176 -12.13 -3.21 15.63
CA LEU A 176 -12.54 -2.83 16.98
C LEU A 176 -11.77 -1.60 17.43
N VAL A 177 -12.50 -0.63 17.99
CA VAL A 177 -11.96 0.68 18.38
C VAL A 177 -10.83 0.52 19.41
N GLU A 178 -11.01 -0.36 20.38
CA GLU A 178 -10.05 -0.63 21.44
C GLU A 178 -8.68 -1.10 20.93
N ASN A 179 -8.61 -1.55 19.66
CA ASN A 179 -7.40 -2.05 19.02
C ASN A 179 -6.75 -1.02 18.07
N GLU A 180 -7.34 0.16 17.88
CA GLU A 180 -6.82 1.21 16.97
C GLU A 180 -5.41 1.65 17.42
N LYS A 181 -5.27 2.03 18.69
CA LYS A 181 -3.98 2.46 19.26
C LYS A 181 -2.88 1.39 19.09
N LEU A 182 -3.21 0.13 19.35
CA LEU A 182 -2.24 -0.97 19.23
C LEU A 182 -1.85 -1.20 17.75
N SER A 183 -2.81 -1.08 16.83
CA SER A 183 -2.55 -1.20 15.40
C SER A 183 -1.63 -0.07 14.90
N ASP A 184 -1.84 1.15 15.38
CA ASP A 184 -1.00 2.31 15.09
C ASP A 184 0.42 2.16 15.67
N GLU A 185 0.55 1.72 16.94
CA GLU A 185 1.84 1.49 17.60
C GLU A 185 2.73 0.51 16.81
N TYR A 186 2.13 -0.54 16.23
CA TYR A 186 2.84 -1.50 15.38
C TYR A 186 2.83 -1.15 13.89
N GLY A 187 2.33 0.02 13.49
CA GLY A 187 2.30 0.47 12.10
C GLY A 187 1.56 -0.49 11.16
N VAL A 188 0.43 -1.05 11.58
CA VAL A 188 -0.37 -2.00 10.82
C VAL A 188 -1.16 -1.27 9.73
N LYS A 189 -0.71 -1.38 8.48
CA LYS A 189 -1.35 -0.75 7.30
C LYS A 189 -2.16 -1.73 6.45
N ALA A 190 -1.92 -3.02 6.61
CA ALA A 190 -2.56 -4.09 5.85
C ALA A 190 -2.75 -5.33 6.74
N ILE A 191 -3.70 -6.19 6.36
CA ILE A 191 -4.04 -7.40 7.10
C ILE A 191 -4.17 -8.62 6.19
N PRO A 192 -3.86 -9.83 6.70
CA PRO A 192 -3.34 -10.10 8.04
C PRO A 192 -1.91 -9.60 8.21
N THR A 193 -1.62 -9.05 9.38
CA THR A 193 -0.24 -8.76 9.81
C THR A 193 0.05 -9.60 11.05
N VAL A 194 1.08 -10.43 10.98
CA VAL A 194 1.55 -11.25 12.10
C VAL A 194 2.88 -10.70 12.59
N ILE A 195 3.00 -10.44 13.89
CA ILE A 195 4.18 -9.83 14.50
C ILE A 195 4.62 -10.66 15.69
N LEU A 196 5.86 -11.11 15.68
CA LEU A 196 6.52 -11.69 16.84
C LEU A 196 7.24 -10.58 17.60
N VAL A 197 6.93 -10.43 18.88
CA VAL A 197 7.49 -9.38 19.75
C VAL A 197 8.11 -9.98 21.01
N ASN A 198 9.19 -9.35 21.50
CA ASN A 198 9.80 -9.73 22.76
C ASN A 198 8.97 -9.23 23.97
N GLU A 199 9.44 -9.50 25.19
CA GLU A 199 8.80 -9.09 26.45
C GLU A 199 8.72 -7.56 26.62
N GLN A 200 9.64 -6.84 25.98
CA GLN A 200 9.64 -5.37 25.92
C GLN A 200 8.69 -4.82 24.86
N GLY A 201 8.03 -5.72 24.10
CA GLY A 201 7.11 -5.38 23.02
C GLY A 201 7.78 -4.97 21.71
N GLU A 202 9.11 -5.07 21.63
CA GLU A 202 9.87 -4.78 20.42
C GLU A 202 9.70 -5.88 19.38
N GLU A 203 9.57 -5.47 18.12
CA GLU A 203 9.38 -6.37 16.99
C GLU A 203 10.64 -7.18 16.70
N ILE A 204 10.49 -8.51 16.62
CA ILE A 204 11.54 -9.47 16.21
C ILE A 204 11.36 -9.82 14.73
N LYS A 205 10.11 -10.12 14.34
CA LYS A 205 9.77 -10.56 12.99
C LYS A 205 8.34 -10.18 12.66
N ARG A 206 8.09 -9.92 11.37
CA ARG A 206 6.77 -9.67 10.82
C ARG A 206 6.55 -10.50 9.57
N TRP A 207 5.30 -10.90 9.40
CA TRP A 207 4.74 -11.46 8.19
C TRP A 207 3.51 -10.64 7.79
N LEU A 208 3.34 -10.46 6.49
CA LEU A 208 2.20 -9.77 5.90
C LEU A 208 1.47 -10.74 4.96
N ASP A 209 0.16 -10.59 4.86
CA ASP A 209 -0.70 -11.39 3.98
C ASP A 209 -0.74 -12.88 4.38
N TYR A 210 -1.39 -13.71 3.56
CA TYR A 210 -1.46 -15.14 3.72
C TYR A 210 -0.05 -15.77 3.73
N GLN A 211 0.19 -16.64 4.72
CA GLN A 211 1.46 -17.34 4.90
C GLN A 211 1.22 -18.85 4.88
N PRO A 212 1.62 -19.60 3.86
CA PRO A 212 1.42 -21.05 3.81
C PRO A 212 2.03 -21.76 5.02
N ALA A 213 1.31 -22.73 5.59
CA ALA A 213 1.75 -23.44 6.81
C ALA A 213 3.15 -24.06 6.72
N ASN A 214 3.52 -24.56 5.53
CA ASN A 214 4.81 -25.21 5.29
C ASN A 214 5.99 -24.22 5.28
N SER A 215 5.74 -22.95 4.98
CA SER A 215 6.75 -21.88 5.04
C SER A 215 6.69 -21.17 6.40
N PHE A 216 5.49 -20.90 6.90
CA PHE A 216 5.29 -20.16 8.14
C PHE A 216 5.84 -20.89 9.38
N ALA A 217 5.59 -22.20 9.51
CA ALA A 217 6.05 -22.95 10.68
C ALA A 217 7.58 -22.96 10.85
N PRO A 218 8.41 -23.31 9.85
CA PRO A 218 9.86 -23.23 10.00
C PRO A 218 10.36 -21.80 10.22
N GLU A 219 9.76 -20.80 9.58
CA GLU A 219 10.12 -19.39 9.79
C GLU A 219 9.82 -18.92 11.22
N LEU A 220 8.64 -19.25 11.76
CA LEU A 220 8.30 -18.95 13.14
C LEU A 220 9.25 -19.68 14.09
N GLN A 221 9.52 -20.97 13.86
CA GLN A 221 10.44 -21.74 14.69
C GLN A 221 11.88 -21.18 14.67
N ALA A 222 12.32 -20.59 13.55
CA ALA A 222 13.59 -19.87 13.47
C ALA A 222 13.52 -18.54 14.23
N ALA A 223 12.46 -17.75 14.02
CA ALA A 223 12.27 -16.45 14.68
C ALA A 223 12.19 -16.56 16.21
N LEU A 224 11.66 -17.67 16.75
CA LEU A 224 11.66 -17.94 18.19
C LEU A 224 13.05 -18.13 18.81
N LYS A 225 14.10 -18.31 17.99
CA LYS A 225 15.49 -18.40 18.44
C LYS A 225 16.24 -17.07 18.31
N GLU A 226 15.65 -16.08 17.64
CA GLU A 226 16.27 -14.77 17.44
C GLU A 226 16.08 -13.94 18.73
N THR A 227 17.18 -13.36 19.23
CA THR A 227 17.18 -12.54 20.45
C THR A 227 17.20 -11.05 20.15
N GLN A 228 17.49 -10.67 18.90
CA GLN A 228 17.62 -9.28 18.50
C GLN A 228 16.29 -8.74 17.96
N SER A 229 15.93 -7.52 18.37
CA SER A 229 14.81 -6.80 17.77
C SER A 229 15.23 -6.17 16.44
N ILE A 230 14.25 -5.88 15.59
CA ILE A 230 14.42 -5.24 14.29
C ILE A 230 15.23 -3.93 14.41
N ASN A 231 14.97 -3.15 15.46
CA ASN A 231 15.69 -1.90 15.74
C ASN A 231 17.20 -2.11 15.93
N GLN A 232 17.59 -3.23 16.55
CA GLN A 232 18.99 -3.57 16.82
C GLN A 232 19.76 -4.03 15.57
N LEU A 233 19.05 -4.33 14.47
CA LEU A 233 19.67 -4.77 13.22
C LEU A 233 20.15 -3.60 12.34
N VAL A 234 19.66 -2.37 12.57
CA VAL A 234 19.98 -1.22 11.71
C VAL A 234 21.48 -0.96 11.62
N ALA A 235 22.16 -0.83 12.77
CA ALA A 235 23.60 -0.57 12.79
C ALA A 235 24.43 -1.68 12.12
N LYS A 236 23.99 -2.94 12.23
CA LYS A 236 24.64 -4.07 11.55
C LYS A 236 24.47 -3.99 10.03
N ALA A 237 23.26 -3.69 9.57
CA ALA A 237 22.99 -3.53 8.15
C ALA A 237 23.75 -2.34 7.54
N GLU A 238 23.83 -1.21 8.25
CA GLU A 238 24.63 -0.05 7.83
C GLU A 238 26.14 -0.34 7.81
N ALA A 239 26.60 -1.25 8.66
CA ALA A 239 27.96 -1.79 8.63
C ALA A 239 28.19 -2.85 7.54
N GLY A 240 27.20 -3.14 6.70
CA GLY A 240 27.31 -4.06 5.57
C GLY A 240 26.91 -5.51 5.85
N ASP A 241 26.26 -5.81 6.98
CA ASP A 241 25.70 -7.14 7.24
C ASP A 241 24.52 -7.42 6.29
N GLU A 242 24.71 -8.36 5.37
CA GLU A 242 23.71 -8.73 4.38
C GLU A 242 22.47 -9.38 5.02
N LYS A 243 22.62 -10.23 6.04
CA LYS A 243 21.47 -10.88 6.72
C LYS A 243 20.60 -9.84 7.42
N ALA A 244 21.22 -8.87 8.10
CA ALA A 244 20.53 -7.76 8.73
C ALA A 244 19.80 -6.90 7.69
N SER A 245 20.46 -6.56 6.58
CA SER A 245 19.87 -5.80 5.48
C SER A 245 18.66 -6.52 4.87
N THR A 246 18.78 -7.80 4.55
CA THR A 246 17.68 -8.61 4.04
C THR A 246 16.51 -8.67 5.04
N THR A 247 16.80 -8.82 6.33
CA THR A 247 15.77 -8.83 7.39
C THR A 247 15.03 -7.50 7.48
N LEU A 248 15.75 -6.38 7.45
CA LEU A 248 15.17 -5.03 7.43
C LEU A 248 14.39 -4.76 6.15
N GLY A 249 14.84 -5.26 5.00
CA GLY A 249 14.14 -5.17 3.72
C GLY A 249 12.76 -5.82 3.78
N TYR A 250 12.68 -7.09 4.19
CA TYR A 250 11.40 -7.79 4.34
C TYR A 250 10.51 -7.16 5.41
N ASN A 251 11.10 -6.67 6.50
CA ASN A 251 10.35 -5.96 7.54
C ASN A 251 9.69 -4.69 6.99
N SER A 252 10.49 -3.87 6.30
CA SER A 252 10.06 -2.60 5.70
C SER A 252 9.02 -2.84 4.62
N TYR A 253 9.21 -3.86 3.77
CA TYR A 253 8.24 -4.28 2.75
C TYR A 253 6.90 -4.67 3.39
N SER A 254 6.94 -5.48 4.45
CA SER A 254 5.73 -5.90 5.18
C SER A 254 5.03 -4.76 5.94
N LYS A 255 5.76 -3.67 6.22
CA LYS A 255 5.21 -2.42 6.78
C LYS A 255 4.78 -1.41 5.70
N MET A 256 4.91 -1.79 4.43
CA MET A 256 4.68 -0.93 3.27
C MET A 256 5.57 0.32 3.27
N LEU A 257 6.74 0.27 3.93
CA LEU A 257 7.78 1.30 3.88
C LEU A 257 8.62 1.09 2.61
N TRP A 258 8.03 1.38 1.45
CA TRP A 258 8.60 1.04 0.15
C TRP A 258 10.00 1.61 -0.10
N LYS A 259 10.22 2.87 0.27
CA LYS A 259 11.53 3.53 0.16
C LYS A 259 12.60 2.81 1.00
N ASP A 260 12.28 2.50 2.25
CA ASP A 260 13.19 1.76 3.15
C ASP A 260 13.40 0.32 2.67
N ALA A 261 12.34 -0.36 2.21
CA ALA A 261 12.44 -1.70 1.65
C ALA A 261 13.39 -1.73 0.46
N ALA A 262 13.21 -0.82 -0.50
CA ALA A 262 14.09 -0.69 -1.67
C ALA A 262 15.54 -0.38 -1.26
N LYS A 263 15.76 0.49 -0.27
CA LYS A 263 17.08 0.79 0.31
C LYS A 263 17.72 -0.48 0.87
N TRP A 264 17.05 -1.19 1.78
CA TRP A 264 17.65 -2.34 2.45
C TRP A 264 17.90 -3.51 1.50
N PHE A 265 16.98 -3.78 0.58
CA PHE A 265 17.20 -4.80 -0.44
C PHE A 265 18.31 -4.45 -1.42
N SER A 266 18.66 -3.16 -1.58
CA SER A 266 19.80 -2.75 -2.43
C SER A 266 21.16 -3.23 -1.89
N PHE A 267 21.24 -3.58 -0.61
CA PHE A 267 22.45 -4.16 -0.01
C PHE A 267 22.52 -5.69 -0.14
N SER A 268 21.45 -6.35 -0.60
CA SER A 268 21.46 -7.79 -0.84
C SER A 268 21.82 -8.13 -2.28
N LYS A 269 22.46 -9.29 -2.46
CA LYS A 269 22.86 -9.83 -3.77
C LYS A 269 21.89 -10.91 -4.27
N GLY A 270 20.88 -11.27 -3.49
CA GLY A 270 19.95 -12.34 -3.81
C GLY A 270 18.96 -11.97 -4.92
N ALA A 271 18.70 -12.92 -5.82
CA ALA A 271 17.72 -12.73 -6.91
C ALA A 271 16.30 -12.50 -6.37
N LYS A 272 15.95 -13.14 -5.24
CA LYS A 272 14.66 -12.91 -4.57
C LYS A 272 14.58 -11.49 -4.04
N GLU A 273 15.60 -11.02 -3.33
CA GLU A 273 15.69 -9.68 -2.78
C GLU A 273 15.67 -8.60 -3.88
N LEU A 274 16.28 -8.87 -5.04
CA LEU A 274 16.12 -8.02 -6.23
C LEU A 274 14.65 -7.88 -6.65
N ASN A 275 13.89 -8.98 -6.71
CA ASN A 275 12.47 -8.92 -7.08
C ASN A 275 11.65 -8.10 -6.07
N TYR A 276 11.92 -8.24 -4.77
CA TYR A 276 11.27 -7.44 -3.74
C TYR A 276 11.70 -5.97 -3.75
N LYS A 277 12.95 -5.67 -4.12
CA LYS A 277 13.41 -4.29 -4.37
C LYS A 277 12.62 -3.66 -5.50
N LEU A 278 12.50 -4.34 -6.64
CA LEU A 278 11.73 -3.85 -7.79
C LEU A 278 10.25 -3.69 -7.44
N ALA A 279 9.66 -4.65 -6.74
CA ALA A 279 8.29 -4.54 -6.23
C ALA A 279 8.11 -3.32 -5.33
N SER A 280 9.08 -3.04 -4.45
CA SER A 280 9.04 -1.85 -3.58
C SER A 280 9.08 -0.55 -4.39
N GLU A 281 9.95 -0.45 -5.40
CA GLU A 281 10.04 0.73 -6.28
C GLU A 281 8.75 0.95 -7.08
N ILE A 282 8.14 -0.13 -7.58
CA ILE A 282 6.85 -0.10 -8.30
C ILE A 282 5.73 0.34 -7.35
N SER A 283 5.64 -0.24 -6.15
CA SER A 283 4.62 0.12 -5.17
C SER A 283 4.75 1.57 -4.70
N LEU A 284 5.99 2.08 -4.54
CA LEU A 284 6.22 3.49 -4.25
C LEU A 284 5.66 4.39 -5.37
N ALA A 285 6.01 4.10 -6.62
CA ALA A 285 5.53 4.87 -7.76
C ALA A 285 4.00 4.74 -7.97
N GLN A 286 3.41 3.61 -7.56
CA GLN A 286 1.97 3.39 -7.59
C GLN A 286 1.24 4.19 -6.50
N ASP A 287 1.80 4.26 -5.28
CA ASP A 287 1.23 5.04 -4.18
C ASP A 287 1.24 6.55 -4.50
N ASP A 288 2.25 7.01 -5.24
CA ASP A 288 2.39 8.40 -5.71
C ASP A 288 1.62 8.67 -7.03
N LEU A 289 0.94 7.67 -7.60
CA LEU A 289 0.23 7.80 -8.86
C LEU A 289 -0.98 8.73 -8.73
N GLY A 290 -0.85 9.93 -9.29
CA GLY A 290 -1.95 10.88 -9.50
C GLY A 290 -2.27 11.12 -10.98
N ASP A 291 -3.09 12.14 -11.24
CA ASP A 291 -3.52 12.50 -12.59
C ASP A 291 -2.42 13.15 -13.46
N SER A 292 -1.32 13.61 -12.83
CA SER A 292 -0.22 14.30 -13.50
C SER A 292 0.52 13.42 -14.51
N ALA A 293 1.09 14.04 -15.55
CA ALA A 293 1.89 13.32 -16.55
C ALA A 293 3.18 12.76 -15.92
N GLU A 294 3.74 13.48 -14.95
CA GLU A 294 4.96 13.15 -14.23
C GLU A 294 4.79 11.87 -13.40
N SER A 295 3.74 11.78 -12.58
CA SER A 295 3.45 10.59 -11.77
C SER A 295 3.15 9.37 -12.63
N LYS A 296 2.38 9.55 -13.71
CA LYS A 296 2.09 8.48 -14.69
C LYS A 296 3.35 7.96 -15.36
N LYS A 297 4.25 8.86 -15.77
CA LYS A 297 5.55 8.50 -16.36
C LYS A 297 6.44 7.78 -15.35
N ALA A 298 6.50 8.24 -14.10
CA ALA A 298 7.29 7.61 -13.05
C ALA A 298 6.83 6.16 -12.79
N TYR A 299 5.52 5.92 -12.70
CA TYR A 299 4.98 4.57 -12.54
C TYR A 299 5.28 3.67 -13.74
N GLN A 300 5.11 4.17 -14.97
CA GLN A 300 5.48 3.44 -16.19
C GLN A 300 6.96 3.06 -16.21
N THR A 301 7.86 3.99 -15.86
CA THR A 301 9.30 3.71 -15.77
C THR A 301 9.62 2.67 -14.70
N ALA A 302 8.94 2.70 -13.56
CA ALA A 302 9.13 1.68 -12.52
C ALA A 302 8.67 0.29 -12.99
N LEU A 303 7.53 0.20 -13.69
CA LEU A 303 7.05 -1.06 -14.28
C LEU A 303 8.02 -1.60 -15.33
N GLU A 304 8.51 -0.74 -16.23
CA GLU A 304 9.49 -1.10 -17.27
C GLU A 304 10.78 -1.65 -16.68
N LYS A 305 11.33 -0.94 -15.68
CA LYS A 305 12.47 -1.42 -14.91
C LYS A 305 12.18 -2.77 -14.26
N GLY A 306 10.99 -2.91 -13.67
CA GLY A 306 10.53 -4.15 -13.03
C GLY A 306 10.56 -5.34 -13.96
N PHE A 307 9.82 -5.28 -15.08
CA PHE A 307 9.72 -6.42 -15.99
C PHE A 307 10.99 -6.68 -16.79
N THR A 308 11.88 -5.69 -16.92
CA THR A 308 13.19 -5.88 -17.57
C THR A 308 14.20 -6.54 -16.63
N LEU A 309 14.20 -6.20 -15.34
CA LEU A 309 15.25 -6.62 -14.40
C LEU A 309 14.86 -7.77 -13.47
N SER A 310 13.57 -8.06 -13.31
CA SER A 310 13.11 -9.15 -12.44
C SER A 310 13.68 -10.50 -12.86
N SER A 311 14.06 -11.33 -11.90
CA SER A 311 14.45 -12.72 -12.15
C SER A 311 13.23 -13.66 -12.21
N SER A 312 12.04 -13.16 -11.87
CA SER A 312 10.80 -13.93 -11.77
C SER A 312 9.98 -13.74 -13.04
N THR A 313 9.85 -14.79 -13.85
CA THR A 313 9.02 -14.76 -15.08
C THR A 313 7.59 -14.31 -14.80
N LEU A 314 7.02 -14.69 -13.65
CA LEU A 314 5.66 -14.28 -13.30
C LEU A 314 5.58 -12.78 -13.00
N ASP A 315 6.54 -12.22 -12.24
CA ASP A 315 6.56 -10.78 -11.96
C ASP A 315 6.82 -9.98 -13.23
N GLN A 316 7.69 -10.46 -14.12
CA GLN A 316 7.90 -9.84 -15.44
C GLN A 316 6.59 -9.73 -16.22
N MET A 317 5.84 -10.83 -16.34
CA MET A 317 4.58 -10.82 -17.08
C MET A 317 3.51 -9.94 -16.43
N ARG A 318 3.40 -9.96 -15.09
CA ARG A 318 2.43 -9.15 -14.34
C ARG A 318 2.70 -7.66 -14.53
N TRP A 319 3.93 -7.22 -14.30
CA TRP A 319 4.30 -5.82 -14.46
C TRP A 319 4.27 -5.35 -15.92
N LYS A 320 4.59 -6.23 -16.88
CA LYS A 320 4.39 -5.93 -18.30
C LYS A 320 2.92 -5.77 -18.65
N LEU A 321 2.03 -6.61 -18.11
CA LEU A 321 0.59 -6.47 -18.30
C LEU A 321 0.08 -5.14 -17.73
N ASP A 322 0.47 -4.79 -16.51
CA ASP A 322 0.10 -3.52 -15.87
C ASP A 322 0.61 -2.32 -16.68
N TYR A 323 1.83 -2.42 -17.24
CA TYR A 323 2.38 -1.39 -18.14
C TYR A 323 1.53 -1.20 -19.40
N LEU A 324 1.10 -2.30 -20.04
CA LEU A 324 0.22 -2.24 -21.21
C LEU A 324 -1.15 -1.65 -20.88
N GLU A 325 -1.70 -1.94 -19.70
CA GLU A 325 -2.95 -1.33 -19.22
C GLU A 325 -2.78 0.18 -19.04
N GLN A 326 -1.64 0.63 -18.50
CA GLN A 326 -1.33 2.06 -18.37
C GLN A 326 -1.18 2.77 -19.73
N LEU A 327 -0.58 2.13 -20.73
CA LEU A 327 -0.53 2.68 -22.09
C LEU A 327 -1.94 2.81 -22.68
N LYS A 328 -2.78 1.78 -22.50
CA LYS A 328 -4.15 1.78 -22.99
C LYS A 328 -5.01 2.87 -22.34
N GLU A 329 -4.92 3.03 -21.02
CA GLU A 329 -5.65 4.05 -20.26
C GLU A 329 -5.30 5.47 -20.73
N GLN A 330 -4.05 5.68 -21.14
CA GLN A 330 -3.55 6.95 -21.66
C GLN A 330 -3.68 7.08 -23.19
N GLU A 331 -4.42 6.18 -23.83
CA GLU A 331 -4.61 6.13 -25.29
C GLU A 331 -3.29 6.14 -26.09
N ARG A 332 -2.21 5.62 -25.48
CA ARG A 332 -0.89 5.54 -26.10
C ARG A 332 -0.80 4.29 -27.00
N PRO A 333 -0.02 4.35 -28.09
CA PRO A 333 0.17 3.21 -28.97
C PRO A 333 0.84 2.06 -28.21
N ILE A 334 0.33 0.84 -28.44
CA ILE A 334 0.89 -0.40 -27.92
C ILE A 334 1.48 -1.17 -29.09
N GLU A 335 2.75 -1.53 -28.98
CA GLU A 335 3.42 -2.32 -30.01
C GLU A 335 2.84 -3.73 -30.10
N THR A 336 2.46 -4.13 -31.33
CA THR A 336 1.91 -5.46 -31.62
C THR A 336 2.84 -6.59 -31.16
N ASP A 337 4.16 -6.39 -31.25
CA ASP A 337 5.14 -7.40 -30.86
C ASP A 337 5.22 -7.56 -29.33
N ALA A 338 5.03 -6.49 -28.57
CA ALA A 338 4.95 -6.56 -27.11
C ALA A 338 3.75 -7.40 -26.64
N ILE A 339 2.60 -7.25 -27.32
CA ILE A 339 1.39 -8.06 -27.11
C ILE A 339 1.67 -9.52 -27.45
N LYS A 340 2.18 -9.80 -28.66
CA LYS A 340 2.45 -11.18 -29.12
C LYS A 340 3.44 -11.90 -28.21
N ALA A 341 4.50 -11.22 -27.78
CA ALA A 341 5.48 -11.77 -26.86
C ALA A 341 4.84 -12.17 -25.52
N LEU A 342 4.01 -11.30 -24.94
CA LEU A 342 3.33 -11.61 -23.68
C LEU A 342 2.27 -12.72 -23.85
N GLN A 343 1.54 -12.73 -24.97
CA GLN A 343 0.61 -13.81 -25.32
C GLN A 343 1.33 -15.17 -25.39
N PHE A 344 2.49 -15.21 -26.05
CA PHE A 344 3.31 -16.42 -26.13
C PHE A 344 3.77 -16.87 -24.73
N GLN A 345 4.33 -15.96 -23.92
CA GLN A 345 4.77 -16.27 -22.55
C GLN A 345 3.64 -16.83 -21.68
N LEU A 346 2.45 -16.23 -21.73
CA LEU A 346 1.28 -16.73 -20.99
C LEU A 346 0.82 -18.10 -21.48
N SER A 347 0.88 -18.36 -22.79
CA SER A 347 0.51 -19.66 -23.36
C SER A 347 1.46 -20.79 -22.93
N GLU A 348 2.77 -20.50 -22.86
CA GLU A 348 3.79 -21.44 -22.39
C GLU A 348 3.59 -21.74 -20.89
N ILE A 349 3.42 -20.69 -20.08
CA ILE A 349 3.34 -20.85 -18.62
C ILE A 349 2.06 -21.58 -18.19
N LYS A 350 0.94 -21.37 -18.90
CA LYS A 350 -0.35 -22.02 -18.65
C LYS A 350 -0.25 -23.56 -18.66
N ASN A 351 0.71 -24.11 -19.41
CA ASN A 351 0.94 -25.55 -19.54
C ASN A 351 2.12 -26.06 -18.70
N ASN A 352 2.75 -25.19 -17.90
CA ASN A 352 3.86 -25.57 -17.04
C ASN A 352 3.39 -26.53 -15.93
N LYS A 353 4.15 -27.61 -15.70
CA LYS A 353 3.85 -28.62 -14.67
C LYS A 353 4.15 -28.13 -13.25
N ASP A 354 5.04 -27.14 -13.10
CA ASP A 354 5.46 -26.56 -11.82
C ASP A 354 5.02 -25.09 -11.68
N LEU A 355 3.72 -24.84 -11.89
CA LEU A 355 3.14 -23.52 -11.64
C LEU A 355 3.37 -23.06 -10.18
N LYS A 356 3.26 -23.98 -9.21
CA LYS A 356 3.47 -23.67 -7.79
C LYS A 356 4.88 -23.15 -7.52
N GLY A 357 5.90 -23.79 -8.07
CA GLY A 357 7.29 -23.33 -7.92
C GLY A 357 7.55 -21.96 -8.55
N LEU A 358 6.88 -21.64 -9.67
CA LEU A 358 6.97 -20.31 -10.27
C LEU A 358 6.34 -19.23 -9.39
N PHE A 359 5.14 -19.49 -8.88
CA PHE A 359 4.44 -18.60 -7.96
C PHE A 359 5.23 -18.38 -6.66
N ALA A 360 5.79 -19.45 -6.08
CA ALA A 360 6.61 -19.38 -4.87
C ALA A 360 7.91 -18.55 -5.02
N LYS A 361 8.42 -18.41 -6.26
CA LYS A 361 9.59 -17.57 -6.57
C LYS A 361 9.23 -16.12 -6.88
N SER A 362 7.94 -15.82 -7.07
CA SER A 362 7.45 -14.49 -7.38
C SER A 362 7.16 -13.65 -6.13
N THR A 363 6.87 -12.37 -6.34
CA THR A 363 6.44 -11.46 -5.28
C THR A 363 4.96 -11.61 -4.89
N VAL A 364 4.16 -12.34 -5.67
CA VAL A 364 2.75 -12.64 -5.32
C VAL A 364 2.61 -13.85 -4.40
N GLY A 365 3.57 -14.77 -4.42
CA GLY A 365 3.58 -15.91 -3.51
C GLY A 365 2.55 -16.98 -3.87
N ASP A 366 2.00 -17.68 -2.87
CA ASP A 366 1.18 -18.88 -3.04
C ASP A 366 -0.32 -18.56 -3.20
N THR A 367 -0.90 -18.97 -4.33
CA THR A 367 -2.33 -18.79 -4.62
C THR A 367 -3.19 -20.00 -4.21
N GLU A 368 -2.58 -21.04 -3.65
CA GLU A 368 -3.15 -22.33 -3.24
C GLU A 368 -4.11 -22.96 -4.24
N ASN A 369 -3.54 -23.49 -5.32
CA ASN A 369 -4.24 -24.23 -6.38
C ASN A 369 -5.05 -23.33 -7.33
N PHE A 370 -4.92 -22.01 -7.21
CA PHE A 370 -5.48 -21.05 -8.16
C PHE A 370 -4.44 -20.54 -9.17
N GLU A 371 -3.24 -21.12 -9.22
CA GLU A 371 -2.15 -20.62 -10.09
C GLU A 371 -2.60 -20.62 -11.56
N LYS A 372 -3.28 -21.68 -12.00
CA LYS A 372 -3.82 -21.77 -13.36
C LYS A 372 -4.93 -20.75 -13.62
N ALA A 373 -5.76 -20.47 -12.61
CA ALA A 373 -6.81 -19.45 -12.70
C ALA A 373 -6.19 -18.06 -12.86
N GLU A 374 -5.14 -17.74 -12.10
CA GLU A 374 -4.42 -16.47 -12.20
C GLU A 374 -3.81 -16.26 -13.60
N ILE A 375 -3.15 -17.27 -14.17
CA ILE A 375 -2.60 -17.17 -15.53
C ILE A 375 -3.70 -16.94 -16.58
N LEU A 376 -4.85 -17.60 -16.42
CA LEU A 376 -5.99 -17.43 -17.33
C LEU A 376 -6.66 -16.06 -17.17
N ASP A 377 -6.70 -15.51 -15.96
CA ASP A 377 -7.16 -14.14 -15.73
C ASP A 377 -6.24 -13.12 -16.40
N MET A 378 -4.91 -13.25 -16.23
CA MET A 378 -3.92 -12.44 -16.95
C MET A 378 -4.08 -12.53 -18.48
N THR A 379 -4.36 -13.74 -18.98
CA THR A 379 -4.62 -13.99 -20.40
C THR A 379 -5.87 -13.24 -20.87
N ALA A 380 -6.97 -13.30 -20.11
CA ALA A 380 -8.19 -12.57 -20.43
C ALA A 380 -8.00 -11.06 -20.38
N ARG A 381 -7.24 -10.54 -19.39
CA ARG A 381 -6.84 -9.13 -19.31
C ARG A 381 -6.07 -8.69 -20.55
N LEU A 382 -5.09 -9.47 -21.01
CA LEU A 382 -4.33 -9.16 -22.21
C LEU A 382 -5.20 -9.04 -23.46
N PHE A 383 -6.13 -9.98 -23.69
CA PHE A 383 -7.07 -9.89 -24.82
C PHE A 383 -8.04 -8.71 -24.69
N LYS A 384 -8.43 -8.31 -23.47
CA LYS A 384 -9.20 -7.08 -23.26
C LYS A 384 -8.41 -5.84 -23.66
N ILE A 385 -7.09 -5.80 -23.44
CA ILE A 385 -6.23 -4.70 -23.88
C ILE A 385 -6.30 -4.56 -25.40
N THR A 386 -6.18 -5.67 -26.13
CA THR A 386 -6.20 -5.69 -27.61
C THR A 386 -7.58 -5.51 -28.24
N GLY A 387 -8.65 -5.51 -27.44
CA GLY A 387 -10.03 -5.46 -27.93
C GLY A 387 -10.52 -6.77 -28.55
N ASP A 388 -9.77 -7.86 -28.37
CA ASP A 388 -10.10 -9.19 -28.88
C ASP A 388 -11.18 -9.85 -28.02
N LYS A 389 -12.44 -9.52 -28.33
CA LYS A 389 -13.61 -10.00 -27.57
C LYS A 389 -13.76 -11.52 -27.63
N GLU A 390 -13.40 -12.15 -28.75
CA GLU A 390 -13.54 -13.60 -28.94
C GLU A 390 -12.58 -14.35 -28.02
N ASN A 391 -11.29 -14.01 -28.08
CA ASN A 391 -10.28 -14.68 -27.24
C ASN A 391 -10.39 -14.28 -25.77
N THR A 392 -10.88 -13.06 -25.47
CA THR A 392 -11.30 -12.71 -24.11
C THR A 392 -12.33 -13.70 -23.57
N LYS A 393 -13.39 -13.99 -24.34
CA LYS A 393 -14.44 -14.91 -23.90
C LYS A 393 -13.93 -16.35 -23.77
N LYS A 394 -13.07 -16.81 -24.69
CA LYS A 394 -12.43 -18.14 -24.59
C LYS A 394 -11.59 -18.27 -23.31
N ALA A 395 -10.73 -17.29 -23.03
CA ALA A 395 -9.91 -17.28 -21.82
C ALA A 395 -10.77 -17.27 -20.54
N GLN A 396 -11.88 -16.52 -20.54
CA GLN A 396 -12.85 -16.51 -19.43
C GLN A 396 -13.57 -17.85 -19.22
N VAL A 397 -13.93 -18.56 -20.30
CA VAL A 397 -14.52 -19.91 -20.19
C VAL A 397 -13.51 -20.89 -19.61
N GLU A 398 -12.27 -20.84 -20.08
CA GLU A 398 -11.20 -21.66 -19.53
C GLU A 398 -10.91 -21.33 -18.06
N LEU A 399 -10.95 -20.05 -17.69
CA LEU A 399 -10.81 -19.61 -16.31
C LEU A 399 -11.86 -20.25 -15.41
N ALA A 400 -13.14 -20.16 -15.78
CA ALA A 400 -14.22 -20.81 -15.03
C ALA A 400 -13.99 -22.33 -14.90
N SER A 401 -13.56 -22.99 -15.98
CA SER A 401 -13.25 -24.43 -15.96
C SER A 401 -12.06 -24.78 -15.06
N ALA A 402 -11.05 -23.91 -14.96
CA ALA A 402 -9.93 -24.09 -14.04
C ALA A 402 -10.39 -24.00 -12.58
N VAL A 403 -11.27 -23.03 -12.27
CA VAL A 403 -11.86 -22.88 -10.93
C VAL A 403 -12.75 -24.08 -10.57
N ASP A 404 -13.54 -24.61 -11.51
CA ASP A 404 -14.39 -25.78 -11.28
C ASP A 404 -13.61 -27.04 -10.86
N LYS A 405 -12.31 -27.11 -11.19
CA LYS A 405 -11.42 -28.23 -10.81
C LYS A 405 -10.86 -28.10 -9.39
N VAL A 406 -11.00 -26.93 -8.76
CA VAL A 406 -10.54 -26.72 -7.38
C VAL A 406 -11.54 -27.39 -6.43
N LYS A 407 -11.04 -28.25 -5.52
CA LYS A 407 -11.87 -28.93 -4.53
C LYS A 407 -12.25 -27.98 -3.38
N LEU A 408 -13.34 -27.26 -3.58
CA LEU A 408 -13.85 -26.29 -2.60
C LEU A 408 -14.51 -26.97 -1.39
N SER A 409 -14.36 -26.34 -0.22
CA SER A 409 -14.94 -26.82 1.04
C SER A 409 -15.25 -25.66 1.99
N THR A 410 -16.35 -25.76 2.73
CA THR A 410 -16.68 -24.80 3.81
C THR A 410 -15.69 -24.83 4.98
N LYS A 411 -14.80 -25.84 5.05
CA LYS A 411 -13.66 -25.88 5.98
C LYS A 411 -12.51 -24.97 5.54
N LEU A 412 -12.47 -24.57 4.27
CA LEU A 412 -11.49 -23.67 3.66
C LEU A 412 -12.23 -22.48 3.03
N PRO A 413 -12.93 -21.66 3.84
CA PRO A 413 -13.78 -20.59 3.33
C PRO A 413 -13.02 -19.54 2.52
N GLY A 414 -11.72 -19.35 2.78
CA GLY A 414 -10.87 -18.45 2.00
C GLY A 414 -10.74 -18.87 0.53
N GLN A 415 -10.54 -20.16 0.26
CA GLN A 415 -10.52 -20.70 -1.11
C GLN A 415 -11.88 -20.54 -1.82
N MET A 416 -12.99 -20.70 -1.10
CA MET A 416 -14.33 -20.43 -1.66
C MET A 416 -14.51 -18.96 -2.04
N ILE A 417 -13.98 -18.04 -1.22
CA ILE A 417 -13.99 -16.60 -1.53
C ILE A 417 -13.13 -16.30 -2.76
N SER A 418 -11.96 -16.92 -2.91
CA SER A 418 -11.13 -16.81 -4.11
C SER A 418 -11.87 -17.30 -5.35
N ALA A 419 -12.54 -18.45 -5.27
CA ALA A 419 -13.35 -18.98 -6.38
C ALA A 419 -14.47 -18.02 -6.80
N ILE A 420 -15.19 -17.42 -5.83
CA ILE A 420 -16.21 -16.40 -6.10
C ILE A 420 -15.62 -15.20 -6.87
N TRP A 421 -14.41 -14.76 -6.50
CA TRP A 421 -13.72 -13.69 -7.23
C TRP A 421 -13.41 -14.08 -8.68
N TYR A 422 -12.82 -15.27 -8.90
CA TYR A 422 -12.48 -15.74 -10.24
C TYR A 422 -13.72 -16.00 -11.11
N TYR A 423 -14.84 -16.48 -10.55
CA TYR A 423 -16.10 -16.60 -11.30
C TYR A 423 -16.62 -15.24 -11.77
N GLY A 424 -16.42 -14.19 -10.97
CA GLY A 424 -16.67 -12.81 -11.38
C GLY A 424 -15.80 -12.40 -12.58
N GLN A 425 -14.50 -12.67 -12.54
CA GLN A 425 -13.58 -12.36 -13.65
C GLN A 425 -13.89 -13.16 -14.92
N ALA A 426 -14.32 -14.41 -14.75
CA ALA A 426 -14.75 -15.29 -15.83
C ALA A 426 -16.11 -14.90 -16.45
N GLY A 427 -16.81 -13.91 -15.90
CA GLY A 427 -18.15 -13.54 -16.37
C GLY A 427 -19.17 -14.66 -16.20
N THR A 428 -19.03 -15.46 -15.13
CA THR A 428 -19.99 -16.51 -14.71
C THR A 428 -20.40 -16.29 -13.23
N PRO A 429 -20.86 -15.08 -12.86
CA PRO A 429 -21.16 -14.74 -11.47
C PRO A 429 -22.23 -15.65 -10.85
N GLU A 430 -23.13 -16.24 -11.63
CA GLU A 430 -24.14 -17.21 -11.19
C GLU A 430 -23.55 -18.41 -10.44
N LYS A 431 -22.31 -18.82 -10.75
CA LYS A 431 -21.60 -19.89 -10.03
C LYS A 431 -21.24 -19.51 -8.60
N SER A 432 -21.28 -18.22 -8.25
CA SER A 432 -20.94 -17.72 -6.91
C SER A 432 -22.07 -17.93 -5.89
N GLU A 433 -23.34 -17.91 -6.32
CA GLU A 433 -24.49 -17.96 -5.39
C GLU A 433 -24.55 -19.25 -4.56
N PRO A 434 -24.36 -20.46 -5.12
CA PRO A 434 -24.32 -21.68 -4.33
C PRO A 434 -23.22 -21.67 -3.27
N LEU A 435 -22.05 -21.12 -3.59
CA LEU A 435 -20.92 -21.03 -2.66
C LEU A 435 -21.24 -20.07 -1.51
N LEU A 436 -21.85 -18.92 -1.80
CA LEU A 436 -22.28 -17.96 -0.78
C LEU A 436 -23.31 -18.58 0.18
N LYS A 437 -24.30 -19.31 -0.34
CA LYS A 437 -25.28 -20.03 0.48
C LYS A 437 -24.64 -21.09 1.38
N GLN A 438 -23.68 -21.85 0.86
CA GLN A 438 -22.93 -22.83 1.65
C GLN A 438 -22.11 -22.16 2.77
N LEU A 439 -21.46 -21.03 2.47
CA LEU A 439 -20.69 -20.27 3.45
C LEU A 439 -21.57 -19.71 4.56
N ILE A 440 -22.74 -19.14 4.23
CA ILE A 440 -23.73 -18.68 5.22
C ILE A 440 -24.20 -19.85 6.10
N LYS A 441 -24.58 -20.99 5.49
CA LYS A 441 -25.03 -22.17 6.23
C LYS A 441 -23.97 -22.69 7.21
N ALA A 442 -22.70 -22.66 6.81
CA ALA A 442 -21.60 -23.10 7.66
C ALA A 442 -21.22 -22.06 8.74
N ASN A 443 -21.59 -20.78 8.55
CA ASN A 443 -21.19 -19.67 9.42
C ASN A 443 -22.36 -18.69 9.66
N PRO A 444 -23.48 -19.14 10.26
CA PRO A 444 -24.73 -18.37 10.33
C PRO A 444 -24.67 -17.13 11.24
N LYS A 445 -23.58 -16.95 12.00
CA LYS A 445 -23.36 -15.80 12.88
C LYS A 445 -22.31 -14.82 12.35
N SER A 446 -21.91 -14.97 11.09
CA SER A 446 -20.90 -14.11 10.49
C SER A 446 -21.55 -13.15 9.50
N TYR A 447 -21.46 -11.85 9.78
CA TYR A 447 -21.96 -10.83 8.86
C TYR A 447 -21.27 -10.88 7.49
N VAL A 448 -20.05 -11.40 7.42
CA VAL A 448 -19.18 -11.38 6.23
C VAL A 448 -19.85 -12.04 5.04
N TYR A 449 -20.44 -13.21 5.25
CA TYR A 449 -21.06 -13.96 4.16
C TYR A 449 -22.42 -13.40 3.78
N TYR A 450 -23.19 -12.89 4.75
CA TYR A 450 -24.41 -12.13 4.50
C TYR A 450 -24.13 -10.86 3.68
N GLN A 451 -23.12 -10.09 4.05
CA GLN A 451 -22.71 -8.88 3.34
C GLN A 451 -22.23 -9.18 1.90
N ARG A 452 -21.43 -10.25 1.73
CA ARG A 452 -20.99 -10.69 0.40
C ARG A 452 -22.16 -11.14 -0.46
N TYR A 453 -23.14 -11.83 0.13
CA TYR A 453 -24.32 -12.26 -0.59
C TYR A 453 -25.25 -11.08 -0.94
N ALA A 454 -25.44 -10.13 -0.03
CA ALA A 454 -26.12 -8.86 -0.32
C ALA A 454 -25.47 -8.16 -1.52
N SER A 455 -24.14 -8.01 -1.50
CA SER A 455 -23.38 -7.38 -2.59
C SER A 455 -23.53 -8.12 -3.92
N TYR A 456 -23.55 -9.45 -3.89
CA TYR A 456 -23.82 -10.28 -5.06
C TYR A 456 -25.24 -10.01 -5.60
N LEU A 457 -26.27 -10.07 -4.74
CA LEU A 457 -27.66 -9.86 -5.12
C LEU A 457 -27.92 -8.47 -5.69
N THR A 458 -27.31 -7.42 -5.13
CA THR A 458 -27.38 -6.05 -5.68
C THR A 458 -26.83 -5.99 -7.11
N LYS A 459 -25.70 -6.66 -7.38
CA LYS A 459 -25.13 -6.73 -8.74
C LYS A 459 -26.05 -7.46 -9.72
N GLN A 460 -26.81 -8.45 -9.23
CA GLN A 460 -27.85 -9.15 -10.00
C GLN A 460 -29.19 -8.41 -10.05
N LYS A 461 -29.27 -7.16 -9.56
CA LYS A 461 -30.51 -6.37 -9.48
C LYS A 461 -31.62 -7.00 -8.63
N ARG A 462 -31.28 -7.92 -7.73
CA ARG A 462 -32.19 -8.58 -6.76
C ARG A 462 -32.20 -7.83 -5.43
N ASN A 463 -32.60 -6.56 -5.47
CA ASN A 463 -32.37 -5.62 -4.37
C ASN A 463 -33.17 -5.93 -3.08
N GLU A 464 -34.39 -6.49 -3.17
CA GLU A 464 -35.16 -6.87 -1.96
C GLU A 464 -34.52 -8.05 -1.22
N GLU A 465 -34.02 -9.03 -1.96
CA GLU A 465 -33.24 -10.13 -1.37
C GLU A 465 -31.92 -9.61 -0.80
N ALA A 466 -31.26 -8.67 -1.50
CA ALA A 466 -30.07 -8.02 -1.00
C ALA A 466 -30.33 -7.28 0.32
N LEU A 467 -31.45 -6.59 0.44
CA LEU A 467 -31.87 -5.90 1.66
C LEU A 467 -32.06 -6.88 2.83
N THR A 468 -32.66 -8.05 2.56
CA THR A 468 -32.79 -9.12 3.56
C THR A 468 -31.43 -9.57 4.08
N GLN A 469 -30.47 -9.83 3.18
CA GLN A 469 -29.12 -10.23 3.57
C GLN A 469 -28.37 -9.09 4.30
N ALA A 470 -28.57 -7.83 3.90
CA ALA A 470 -27.97 -6.68 4.58
C ALA A 470 -28.50 -6.50 6.01
N ASN A 471 -29.79 -6.78 6.26
CA ASN A 471 -30.37 -6.78 7.59
C ASN A 471 -29.73 -7.87 8.48
N LEU A 472 -29.59 -9.09 7.96
CA LEU A 472 -28.92 -10.20 8.66
C LEU A 472 -27.46 -9.89 8.96
N ALA A 473 -26.74 -9.22 8.05
CA ALA A 473 -25.37 -8.79 8.30
C ALA A 473 -25.29 -7.80 9.48
N LEU A 474 -26.26 -6.89 9.60
CA LEU A 474 -26.33 -5.91 10.70
C LEU A 474 -26.67 -6.53 12.06
N GLU A 475 -27.04 -7.81 12.15
CA GLU A 475 -27.20 -8.50 13.43
C GLU A 475 -25.83 -8.89 14.05
N PHE A 476 -24.76 -8.97 13.24
CA PHE A 476 -23.44 -9.48 13.64
C PHE A 476 -22.31 -8.47 13.37
N LYS A 477 -22.46 -7.22 13.82
CA LYS A 477 -21.72 -6.06 13.29
C LYS A 477 -20.20 -6.07 13.49
N GLU A 478 -19.68 -6.69 14.55
CA GLU A 478 -18.23 -6.83 14.85
C GLU A 478 -17.39 -5.55 14.58
N GLY A 479 -17.85 -4.38 15.04
CA GLY A 479 -17.17 -3.08 14.87
C GLY A 479 -17.37 -2.38 13.51
N ASN A 480 -18.05 -3.04 12.57
CA ASN A 480 -18.29 -2.58 11.19
C ASN A 480 -19.70 -1.99 10.96
N GLU A 481 -20.43 -1.66 12.03
CA GLU A 481 -21.80 -1.12 11.92
C GLU A 481 -21.92 0.03 10.91
N PRO A 482 -21.04 1.05 10.89
CA PRO A 482 -21.14 2.13 9.92
C PRO A 482 -20.96 1.67 8.47
N GLN A 483 -20.02 0.76 8.20
CA GLN A 483 -19.75 0.22 6.87
C GLN A 483 -20.91 -0.65 6.37
N LEU A 484 -21.48 -1.48 7.25
CA LEU A 484 -22.64 -2.31 6.94
C LEU A 484 -23.88 -1.47 6.68
N SER A 485 -24.08 -0.41 7.47
CA SER A 485 -25.17 0.55 7.28
C SER A 485 -25.02 1.29 5.95
N LEU A 486 -23.81 1.73 5.58
CA LEU A 486 -23.53 2.31 4.27
C LEU A 486 -23.89 1.34 3.12
N ALA A 487 -23.59 0.06 3.25
CA ALA A 487 -23.97 -0.94 2.25
C ALA A 487 -25.50 -1.07 2.13
N LYS A 488 -26.21 -1.10 3.27
CA LYS A 488 -27.69 -1.11 3.30
C LYS A 488 -28.30 0.16 2.69
N VAL A 489 -27.75 1.34 2.99
CA VAL A 489 -28.19 2.62 2.41
C VAL A 489 -28.13 2.59 0.88
N LYS A 490 -27.06 2.03 0.31
CA LYS A 490 -26.94 1.88 -1.15
C LYS A 490 -28.05 0.99 -1.72
N ILE A 491 -28.42 -0.08 -1.04
CA ILE A 491 -29.52 -0.97 -1.45
C ILE A 491 -30.87 -0.26 -1.34
N LEU A 492 -31.12 0.46 -0.24
CA LEU A 492 -32.35 1.24 -0.05
C LEU A 492 -32.52 2.32 -1.13
N LYS A 493 -31.42 2.97 -1.54
CA LYS A 493 -31.41 3.91 -2.66
C LYS A 493 -31.85 3.24 -3.97
N GLU A 494 -31.32 2.07 -4.30
CA GLU A 494 -31.71 1.32 -5.51
C GLU A 494 -33.16 0.82 -5.46
N LEU A 495 -33.76 0.70 -4.27
CA LEU A 495 -35.17 0.35 -4.06
C LEU A 495 -36.11 1.57 -4.03
N GLY A 496 -35.57 2.80 -4.14
CA GLY A 496 -36.38 4.02 -3.99
C GLY A 496 -36.87 4.28 -2.56
N LYS A 497 -36.38 3.54 -1.55
CA LYS A 497 -36.73 3.67 -0.13
C LYS A 497 -35.96 4.84 0.50
N LYS A 498 -36.21 6.05 0.01
CA LYS A 498 -35.44 7.26 0.32
C LYS A 498 -35.49 7.64 1.80
N ASP A 499 -36.67 7.63 2.41
CA ASP A 499 -36.83 8.07 3.80
C ASP A 499 -36.13 7.11 4.77
N GLU A 500 -36.22 5.79 4.52
CA GLU A 500 -35.48 4.78 5.26
C GLU A 500 -33.96 4.96 5.09
N ALA A 501 -33.50 5.27 3.87
CA ALA A 501 -32.09 5.51 3.60
C ALA A 501 -31.57 6.73 4.35
N ILE A 502 -32.30 7.86 4.34
CA ILE A 502 -31.93 9.09 5.05
C ILE A 502 -31.93 8.85 6.57
N ALA A 503 -32.95 8.19 7.10
CA ALA A 503 -33.02 7.88 8.53
C ALA A 503 -31.83 7.00 8.99
N LEU A 504 -31.44 6.01 8.20
CA LEU A 504 -30.28 5.18 8.48
C LEU A 504 -28.96 5.94 8.35
N ILE A 505 -28.82 6.85 7.38
CA ILE A 505 -27.64 7.73 7.29
C ILE A 505 -27.51 8.57 8.57
N ASP A 506 -28.61 9.16 9.03
CA ASP A 506 -28.60 10.08 10.18
C ASP A 506 -28.27 9.38 11.49
N SER A 507 -28.78 8.17 11.71
CA SER A 507 -28.38 7.36 12.86
C SER A 507 -26.92 6.91 12.75
N THR A 508 -26.46 6.54 11.55
CA THR A 508 -25.09 6.06 11.34
C THR A 508 -24.05 7.16 11.54
N LEU A 509 -24.31 8.38 11.05
CA LEU A 509 -23.37 9.50 11.21
C LEU A 509 -23.10 9.81 12.69
N LYS A 510 -24.13 9.73 13.56
CA LYS A 510 -23.96 9.87 15.01
C LYS A 510 -23.00 8.83 15.60
N LEU A 511 -23.06 7.58 15.14
CA LEU A 511 -22.13 6.52 15.60
C LEU A 511 -20.68 6.82 15.23
N THR A 512 -20.47 7.47 14.08
CA THR A 512 -19.13 7.76 13.58
C THR A 512 -18.45 8.94 14.27
N GLU A 513 -19.19 9.81 14.95
CA GLU A 513 -18.65 10.98 15.66
C GLU A 513 -17.72 10.58 16.82
N VAL A 514 -17.88 9.37 17.36
CA VAL A 514 -17.04 8.85 18.45
C VAL A 514 -15.62 8.53 17.95
N HIS A 515 -15.48 8.07 16.70
CA HIS A 515 -14.20 7.69 16.09
C HIS A 515 -14.09 8.25 14.66
N PRO A 516 -13.98 9.58 14.53
CA PRO A 516 -14.05 10.25 13.23
C PRO A 516 -12.89 9.86 12.31
N THR A 517 -11.70 9.62 12.86
CA THR A 517 -10.52 9.20 12.07
C THR A 517 -10.75 7.84 11.40
N LYS A 518 -11.17 6.84 12.17
CA LYS A 518 -11.47 5.48 11.70
C LYS A 518 -12.56 5.46 10.63
N TYR A 519 -13.64 6.21 10.84
CA TYR A 519 -14.81 6.18 9.98
C TYR A 519 -14.84 7.27 8.89
N LYS A 520 -13.75 8.04 8.72
CA LYS A 520 -13.67 9.18 7.80
C LYS A 520 -14.20 8.88 6.40
N ARG A 521 -13.77 7.77 5.78
CA ARG A 521 -14.23 7.38 4.42
C ARG A 521 -15.73 7.08 4.39
N THR A 522 -16.23 6.39 5.42
CA THR A 522 -17.66 6.06 5.55
C THR A 522 -18.49 7.32 5.77
N GLN A 523 -18.01 8.25 6.61
CA GLN A 523 -18.65 9.55 6.85
C GLN A 523 -18.80 10.37 5.56
N THR A 524 -17.71 10.48 4.78
CA THR A 524 -17.74 11.18 3.49
C THR A 524 -18.79 10.53 2.57
N ALA A 525 -18.73 9.21 2.40
CA ALA A 525 -19.67 8.50 1.54
C ALA A 525 -21.14 8.64 1.97
N LEU A 526 -21.43 8.56 3.28
CA LEU A 526 -22.77 8.76 3.82
C LEU A 526 -23.27 10.20 3.62
N THR A 527 -22.40 11.19 3.82
CA THR A 527 -22.73 12.61 3.63
C THR A 527 -23.06 12.91 2.16
N ASP A 528 -22.26 12.37 1.24
CA ASP A 528 -22.49 12.56 -0.20
C ASP A 528 -23.77 11.85 -0.68
N LEU A 529 -24.04 10.65 -0.15
CA LEU A 529 -25.30 9.95 -0.41
C LEU A 529 -26.50 10.71 0.15
N LYS A 530 -26.40 11.28 1.35
CA LYS A 530 -27.47 12.10 1.93
C LYS A 530 -27.79 13.29 1.04
N LYS A 531 -26.76 14.04 0.60
CA LYS A 531 -26.93 15.15 -0.36
C LYS A 531 -27.68 14.68 -1.60
N THR A 532 -27.20 13.61 -2.25
CA THR A 532 -27.81 13.04 -3.46
C THR A 532 -29.27 12.67 -3.25
N LEU A 533 -29.61 12.03 -2.13
CA LEU A 533 -30.98 11.63 -1.81
C LEU A 533 -31.88 12.84 -1.56
N THR A 534 -31.38 13.88 -0.90
CA THR A 534 -32.15 15.11 -0.61
C THR A 534 -32.34 16.01 -1.84
N THR A 535 -31.39 16.03 -2.78
CA THR A 535 -31.46 16.88 -3.98
C THR A 535 -32.31 16.27 -5.09
N ALA A 536 -32.53 14.95 -5.11
CA ALA A 536 -33.37 14.26 -6.09
C ALA A 536 -34.89 14.53 -5.93
N THR A 537 -35.26 15.66 -5.32
CA THR A 537 -36.65 16.11 -5.07
C THR A 537 -36.94 17.46 -5.71
N LYS A 538 -36.26 17.80 -6.81
CA LYS A 538 -36.61 18.92 -7.67
C LYS A 538 -36.85 18.46 -9.09
#